data_AF-A0A482WVC4-F1
#
_entry.id   AF-A0A482WVC4-F1
#
_cell.length_a   1.000
_cell.length_b   1.000
_cell.length_c   1.000
_cell.angle_alpha   90.00
_cell.angle_beta   90.00
_cell.angle_gamma   90.00
#
_symmetry.space_group_name_H-M   'P 1'
#
loop_
_entity.id
_entity.type
_entity.pdbx_description
1 polymer ?
#
loop_
_entity_poly.entity_id
_entity_poly.type
_entity_poly.pdbx_seq_one_letter_code
_entity_poly.pdbx_strand_id
1 'polypeptide(L)'
;MDSEDETLYDEVDSGNESSGDEVDFPMEVEGNNPRERQSEDDYPFEVLSTEEIVQHMVDSIKEVNMVVEIPATTTRILLNHFRWDKEKLMERFYDGDQEQLFAEARVINPFNRNSQVINRPKPNRRQSTSGTEECEICFTVLPNSLLTGLECGHRFCMGCWCEYLTTKIMEEGVGQTIACAAHGCDILVDDASVMRLVKDSKVKLKYQHLITNSFVECNRLLRWCPSPDCNNAVRVHYVDARAVQCKCQHVFCFQCGESWHDPVKCHLLRHWIKKCDDDSETSNWIAANTKVSQYNCNRYDEEEAKVARGAQEKSRAALQRYLFYCNRYMNHMQSLKFEHKLYASVKEKMEEMQQHNMSWIEVQFLKKAVDILCQCRQTLMYTYVFAYYLRKNNQSVLFEDNQKDLESATEKLSEYLEREITSENLADIKQKVQDKYRYCESRRKVLLEHVHEGYEKDWWDYNETDSKPNAMARLPVIEHPARPNNN
;
A
#
# COMPACT_ATOMS: atom_id res chain seq x y z
N MET A 1 -8.05 -77.89 53.19
CA MET A 1 -9.17 -77.92 54.13
C MET A 1 -9.52 -76.50 54.51
N ASP A 2 -10.23 -75.69 53.74
CA ASP A 2 -10.76 -75.69 52.35
C ASP A 2 -11.36 -74.26 52.23
N SER A 3 -10.92 -73.45 51.26
CA SER A 3 -11.69 -72.95 50.10
C SER A 3 -13.04 -72.29 50.49
N GLU A 4 -13.40 -71.10 50.02
CA GLU A 4 -13.54 -70.72 48.60
C GLU A 4 -13.46 -69.18 48.39
N ASP A 5 -13.18 -68.86 47.14
CA ASP A 5 -12.97 -67.59 46.44
C ASP A 5 -14.31 -66.92 46.05
N GLU A 6 -14.39 -65.58 46.07
CA GLU A 6 -15.20 -64.85 45.08
C GLU A 6 -14.86 -63.34 45.06
N THR A 7 -14.71 -62.84 43.83
CA THR A 7 -14.36 -61.48 43.43
C THR A 7 -15.59 -60.80 42.81
N LEU A 8 -15.89 -59.52 43.11
CA LEU A 8 -16.57 -58.63 42.15
C LEU A 8 -16.56 -57.13 42.54
N TYR A 9 -16.67 -56.32 41.49
CA TYR A 9 -16.30 -54.93 41.22
C TYR A 9 -17.10 -53.78 41.88
N ASP A 10 -16.36 -52.67 42.00
CA ASP A 10 -16.63 -51.23 42.00
C ASP A 10 -18.07 -50.66 41.91
N GLU A 11 -18.26 -49.63 42.75
CA GLU A 11 -19.41 -48.74 42.89
C GLU A 11 -19.57 -47.76 41.70
N VAL A 12 -20.77 -47.69 41.13
CA VAL A 12 -21.29 -46.53 40.40
C VAL A 12 -22.73 -46.26 40.85
N ASP A 13 -22.94 -45.16 41.56
CA ASP A 13 -24.26 -44.70 41.99
C ASP A 13 -24.89 -43.83 40.90
N SER A 14 -26.02 -44.31 40.38
CA SER A 14 -26.89 -43.65 39.43
C SER A 14 -28.25 -43.45 40.11
N GLY A 15 -28.49 -42.23 40.58
CA GLY A 15 -29.76 -41.80 41.17
C GLY A 15 -30.33 -40.56 40.47
N ASN A 16 -31.13 -40.80 39.43
CA ASN A 16 -32.02 -39.83 38.80
C ASN A 16 -33.35 -39.80 39.57
N GLU A 17 -33.91 -38.60 39.86
CA GLU A 17 -35.35 -38.27 39.78
C GLU A 17 -35.68 -36.88 40.35
N SER A 18 -36.30 -36.02 39.53
CA SER A 18 -37.50 -35.18 39.83
C SER A 18 -37.63 -34.12 38.73
N SER A 19 -38.48 -34.31 37.73
CA SER A 19 -39.91 -33.99 37.66
C SER A 19 -40.16 -32.52 37.27
N GLY A 20 -41.04 -32.37 36.29
CA GLY A 20 -41.12 -31.21 35.41
C GLY A 20 -41.88 -30.02 35.96
N ASP A 21 -41.53 -28.86 35.41
CA ASP A 21 -42.44 -27.74 35.19
C ASP A 21 -42.06 -27.10 33.85
N GLU A 22 -42.96 -27.24 32.88
CA GLU A 22 -42.88 -26.60 31.57
C GLU A 22 -43.25 -25.12 31.71
N VAL A 23 -42.25 -24.23 31.60
CA VAL A 23 -42.48 -22.80 31.40
C VAL A 23 -42.27 -22.46 29.93
N ASP A 24 -43.40 -22.40 29.22
CA ASP A 24 -43.53 -21.93 27.84
C ASP A 24 -43.17 -20.43 27.78
N PHE A 25 -41.92 -20.13 27.42
CA PHE A 25 -41.50 -18.78 27.05
C PHE A 25 -41.76 -18.60 25.54
N PRO A 26 -42.69 -17.71 25.13
CA PRO A 26 -42.90 -17.44 23.72
C PRO A 26 -41.65 -16.79 23.15
N MET A 27 -40.93 -17.55 22.32
CA MET A 27 -39.88 -17.03 21.46
C MET A 27 -40.56 -16.18 20.39
N GLU A 28 -40.67 -14.88 20.64
CA GLU A 28 -41.02 -13.92 19.59
C GLU A 28 -39.97 -14.04 18.48
N VAL A 29 -40.40 -14.62 17.36
CA VAL A 29 -39.63 -14.66 16.12
C VAL A 29 -39.62 -13.22 15.60
N GLU A 30 -38.62 -12.44 16.02
CA GLU A 30 -38.29 -11.21 15.33
C GLU A 30 -37.91 -11.58 13.90
N GLY A 31 -38.84 -11.28 12.98
CA GLY A 31 -38.65 -11.40 11.56
C GLY A 31 -37.39 -10.65 11.16
N ASN A 32 -36.38 -11.43 10.75
CA ASN A 32 -35.10 -10.96 10.29
C ASN A 32 -35.30 -10.11 9.02
N ASN A 33 -35.58 -8.82 9.21
CA ASN A 33 -35.70 -7.85 8.13
C ASN A 33 -34.27 -7.35 7.83
N PRO A 34 -33.63 -7.69 6.69
CA PRO A 34 -32.20 -7.50 6.50
C PRO A 34 -31.77 -6.04 6.25
N ARG A 35 -32.54 -5.05 6.70
CA ARG A 35 -32.41 -3.66 6.22
C ARG A 35 -32.09 -2.57 7.24
N GLU A 36 -32.00 -2.86 8.53
CA GLU A 36 -31.72 -1.79 9.52
C GLU A 36 -30.71 -2.22 10.60
N ARG A 37 -29.52 -2.59 10.14
CA ARG A 37 -28.25 -2.21 10.79
C ARG A 37 -27.37 -1.57 9.71
N GLN A 38 -27.67 -0.33 9.36
CA GLN A 38 -26.71 0.49 8.63
C GLN A 38 -25.55 0.75 9.59
N SER A 39 -24.40 0.17 9.28
CA SER A 39 -23.16 0.31 10.03
C SER A 39 -22.77 1.78 10.18
N GLU A 40 -22.54 2.23 11.41
CA GLU A 40 -21.89 3.51 11.74
C GLU A 40 -20.41 3.58 11.29
N ASP A 41 -19.92 2.58 10.54
CA ASP A 41 -18.53 2.37 10.14
C ASP A 41 -18.28 2.44 8.61
N ASP A 42 -19.21 3.03 7.84
CA ASP A 42 -18.94 3.22 6.42
C ASP A 42 -17.96 4.39 6.27
N TYR A 43 -16.67 4.11 6.06
CA TYR A 43 -15.64 5.09 5.75
C TYR A 43 -15.72 5.39 4.24
N PRO A 44 -16.38 6.49 3.80
CA PRO A 44 -16.62 6.70 2.38
C PRO A 44 -15.32 7.05 1.65
N PHE A 45 -14.98 6.24 0.65
CA PHE A 45 -13.85 6.48 -0.24
C PHE A 45 -14.22 6.24 -1.70
N GLU A 46 -13.53 6.93 -2.60
CA GLU A 46 -13.68 6.84 -4.05
C GLU A 46 -12.35 6.46 -4.69
N VAL A 47 -12.37 5.56 -5.68
CA VAL A 47 -11.15 5.16 -6.41
C VAL A 47 -11.11 5.83 -7.78
N LEU A 48 -10.22 6.79 -7.92
CA LEU A 48 -9.99 7.56 -9.12
C LEU A 48 -8.88 6.92 -9.97
N SER A 49 -9.12 6.88 -11.27
CA SER A 49 -8.13 6.56 -12.30
C SER A 49 -7.17 7.74 -12.52
N THR A 50 -6.02 7.46 -13.14
CA THR A 50 -5.06 8.52 -13.49
C THR A 50 -5.67 9.58 -14.40
N GLU A 51 -6.56 9.19 -15.32
CA GLU A 51 -7.23 10.10 -16.24
C GLU A 51 -8.17 11.07 -15.50
N GLU A 52 -8.95 10.57 -14.54
CA GLU A 52 -9.83 11.40 -13.69
C GLU A 52 -9.00 12.39 -12.85
N ILE A 53 -7.86 11.97 -12.32
CA ILE A 53 -6.95 12.85 -11.56
C ILE A 53 -6.35 13.92 -12.47
N VAL A 54 -5.92 13.56 -13.68
CA VAL A 54 -5.44 14.53 -14.68
C VAL A 54 -6.53 15.54 -15.00
N GLN A 55 -7.79 15.12 -15.14
CA GLN A 55 -8.90 16.02 -15.42
C GLN A 55 -9.11 17.02 -14.27
N HIS A 56 -9.13 16.55 -13.01
CA HIS A 56 -9.21 17.42 -11.83
C HIS A 56 -8.04 18.40 -11.72
N MET A 57 -6.83 17.94 -12.07
CA MET A 57 -5.63 18.77 -12.11
C MET A 57 -5.76 19.86 -13.19
N VAL A 58 -6.18 19.49 -14.40
CA VAL A 58 -6.40 20.41 -15.52
C VAL A 58 -7.48 21.43 -15.20
N ASP A 59 -8.57 21.04 -14.55
CA ASP A 59 -9.63 21.97 -14.17
C ASP A 59 -9.16 22.94 -13.07
N SER A 60 -8.36 22.47 -12.10
CA SER A 60 -7.70 23.34 -11.12
C SER A 60 -6.72 24.32 -11.79
N ILE A 61 -5.99 23.88 -12.82
CA ILE A 61 -5.10 24.74 -13.60
C ILE A 61 -5.92 25.78 -14.37
N LYS A 62 -7.04 25.40 -15.01
CA LYS A 62 -7.91 26.32 -15.74
C LYS A 62 -8.47 27.41 -14.84
N GLU A 63 -8.93 27.08 -13.64
CA GLU A 63 -9.44 28.06 -12.67
C GLU A 63 -8.39 29.13 -12.35
N VAL A 64 -7.14 28.73 -12.11
CA VAL A 64 -6.03 29.65 -11.87
C VAL A 64 -5.69 30.42 -13.16
N ASN A 65 -5.73 29.75 -14.30
CA ASN A 65 -5.39 30.35 -15.57
C ASN A 65 -6.39 31.39 -16.08
N MET A 66 -7.64 31.34 -15.61
CA MET A 66 -8.64 32.39 -15.87
C MET A 66 -8.23 33.76 -15.32
N VAL A 67 -7.26 33.80 -14.40
CA VAL A 67 -6.82 35.03 -13.74
C VAL A 67 -5.39 35.39 -14.13
N VAL A 68 -4.50 34.39 -14.22
CA VAL A 68 -3.06 34.59 -14.47
C VAL A 68 -2.72 34.69 -15.98
N GLU A 69 -3.57 34.16 -16.87
CA GLU A 69 -3.42 34.22 -18.34
C GLU A 69 -2.05 33.78 -18.90
N ILE A 70 -1.49 32.68 -18.39
CA ILE A 70 -0.21 32.10 -18.84
C ILE A 70 -0.39 30.71 -19.47
N PRO A 71 0.63 30.13 -20.14
CA PRO A 71 0.54 28.76 -20.66
C PRO A 71 0.27 27.74 -19.54
N ALA A 72 -0.63 26.79 -19.78
CA ALA A 72 -1.08 25.82 -18.77
C ALA A 72 0.08 25.01 -18.15
N THR A 73 1.09 24.65 -18.94
CA THR A 73 2.30 23.95 -18.46
C THR A 73 3.07 24.80 -17.45
N THR A 74 3.16 26.11 -17.69
CA THR A 74 3.80 27.06 -16.79
C THR A 74 2.98 27.19 -15.50
N THR A 75 1.66 27.34 -15.59
CA THR A 75 0.76 27.37 -14.42
C THR A 75 0.91 26.12 -13.57
N ARG A 76 1.00 24.93 -14.19
CA ARG A 76 1.22 23.65 -13.48
C ARG A 76 2.51 23.67 -12.68
N ILE A 77 3.60 24.15 -13.26
CA ILE A 77 4.92 24.18 -12.60
C ILE A 77 4.91 25.19 -11.44
N LEU A 78 4.29 26.36 -11.63
CA LEU A 78 4.12 27.32 -10.56
C LEU A 78 3.27 26.74 -9.42
N LEU A 79 2.11 26.15 -9.73
CA LEU A 79 1.27 25.49 -8.72
C LEU A 79 2.04 24.40 -7.98
N ASN A 80 2.82 23.60 -8.69
CA ASN A 80 3.68 22.59 -8.09
C ASN A 80 4.73 23.19 -7.12
N HIS A 81 5.38 24.30 -7.50
CA HIS A 81 6.32 25.01 -6.63
C HIS A 81 5.65 25.48 -5.32
N PHE A 82 4.40 25.93 -5.40
CA PHE A 82 3.59 26.33 -4.24
C PHE A 82 2.80 25.19 -3.59
N ARG A 83 3.11 23.92 -3.90
CA ARG A 83 2.41 22.73 -3.36
C ARG A 83 0.89 22.78 -3.56
N TRP A 84 0.46 23.28 -4.71
CA TRP A 84 -0.94 23.44 -5.11
C TRP A 84 -1.76 24.39 -4.22
N ASP A 85 -1.09 25.26 -3.47
CA ASP A 85 -1.73 26.34 -2.72
C ASP A 85 -2.08 27.50 -3.67
N LYS A 86 -3.35 27.55 -4.08
CA LYS A 86 -3.87 28.57 -5.01
C LYS A 86 -3.73 29.98 -4.45
N GLU A 87 -3.93 30.17 -3.15
CA GLU A 87 -3.92 31.49 -2.53
C GLU A 87 -2.50 32.07 -2.49
N LYS A 88 -1.52 31.26 -2.05
CA LYS A 88 -0.11 31.70 -2.03
C LYS A 88 0.45 32.04 -3.41
N LEU A 89 0.06 31.28 -4.43
CA LEU A 89 0.46 31.59 -5.80
C LEU A 89 -0.07 32.95 -6.23
N MET A 90 -1.34 33.24 -5.93
CA MET A 90 -1.99 34.49 -6.33
C MET A 90 -1.39 35.69 -5.60
N GLU A 91 -1.14 35.58 -4.29
CA GLU A 91 -0.45 36.60 -3.49
C GLU A 91 0.93 36.92 -4.10
N ARG A 92 1.76 35.90 -4.37
CA ARG A 92 3.09 36.12 -4.94
C ARG A 92 3.09 36.59 -6.39
N PHE A 93 2.06 36.28 -7.16
CA PHE A 93 1.94 36.70 -8.56
C PHE A 93 1.53 38.16 -8.73
N TYR A 94 0.68 38.67 -7.83
CA TYR A 94 0.20 40.07 -7.87
C TYR A 94 1.00 41.03 -6.99
N ASP A 95 1.48 40.57 -5.82
CA ASP A 95 2.20 41.42 -4.87
C ASP A 95 3.74 41.26 -4.94
N GLY A 96 4.23 40.23 -5.63
CA GLY A 96 5.65 39.89 -5.74
C GLY A 96 6.32 40.26 -7.07
N ASP A 97 7.64 40.04 -7.14
CA ASP A 97 8.40 40.15 -8.39
C ASP A 97 8.17 38.91 -9.26
N GLN A 98 7.47 39.10 -10.38
CA GLN A 98 7.16 38.04 -11.34
C GLN A 98 8.44 37.42 -11.92
N GLU A 99 9.48 38.21 -12.22
CA GLU A 99 10.72 37.67 -12.79
C GLU A 99 11.45 36.76 -11.81
N GLN A 100 11.46 37.11 -10.52
CA GLN A 100 12.02 36.27 -9.48
C GLN A 100 11.22 34.97 -9.30
N LEU A 101 9.89 35.04 -9.32
CA LEU A 101 9.01 33.87 -9.24
C LEU A 101 9.23 32.88 -10.40
N PHE A 102 9.34 33.38 -11.63
CA PHE A 102 9.62 32.56 -12.81
C PHE A 102 11.05 32.00 -12.80
N ALA A 103 12.04 32.77 -12.33
CA ALA A 103 13.42 32.32 -12.19
C ALA A 103 13.59 31.23 -11.11
N GLU A 104 12.94 31.39 -9.94
CA GLU A 104 12.93 30.40 -8.86
C GLU A 104 12.26 29.09 -9.30
N ALA A 105 11.14 29.18 -10.03
CA ALA A 105 10.46 28.04 -10.62
C ALA A 105 11.17 27.45 -11.86
N ARG A 106 12.27 28.08 -12.33
CA ARG A 106 13.02 27.75 -13.55
C ARG A 106 12.16 27.67 -14.80
N VAL A 107 11.18 28.56 -14.93
CA VAL A 107 10.32 28.65 -16.12
C VAL A 107 10.55 29.97 -16.83
N ILE A 108 10.58 29.95 -18.16
CA ILE A 108 10.72 31.15 -18.97
C ILE A 108 9.45 31.99 -18.82
N ASN A 109 9.60 33.26 -18.44
CA ASN A 109 8.47 34.19 -18.29
C ASN A 109 7.74 34.34 -19.64
N PRO A 110 6.46 33.91 -19.75
CA PRO A 110 5.68 33.98 -20.98
C PRO A 110 5.42 35.42 -21.45
N PHE A 111 5.45 36.40 -20.55
CA PHE A 111 5.20 37.81 -20.85
C PHE A 111 6.42 38.50 -21.51
N ASN A 112 7.61 37.89 -21.45
CA ASN A 112 8.82 38.38 -22.13
C ASN A 112 8.90 37.97 -23.61
N ARG A 113 7.77 37.56 -24.21
CA ARG A 113 7.64 37.13 -25.62
C ARG A 113 8.21 38.11 -26.67
N ASN A 114 8.46 39.38 -26.30
CA ASN A 114 9.02 40.39 -27.20
C ASN A 114 10.55 40.57 -27.16
N SER A 115 11.31 39.92 -26.25
CA SER A 115 12.74 40.27 -26.09
C SER A 115 13.76 39.21 -26.52
N GLN A 116 13.35 38.01 -26.96
CA GLN A 116 14.29 36.91 -27.29
C GLN A 116 14.05 36.24 -28.67
N VAL A 117 13.05 36.67 -29.45
CA VAL A 117 12.84 36.17 -30.84
C VAL A 117 13.61 37.00 -31.89
N ILE A 118 14.23 38.11 -31.49
CA ILE A 118 15.07 38.94 -32.36
C ILE A 118 16.53 38.65 -32.02
N ASN A 119 17.24 37.99 -32.95
CA ASN A 119 18.70 37.74 -32.98
C ASN A 119 19.22 36.35 -32.58
N ARG A 120 18.58 35.26 -33.05
CA ARG A 120 19.38 34.10 -33.49
C ARG A 120 19.50 34.13 -35.02
N PRO A 121 20.71 34.03 -35.58
CA PRO A 121 20.88 34.00 -37.03
C PRO A 121 20.13 32.78 -37.54
N LYS A 122 19.15 33.01 -38.45
CA LYS A 122 18.56 31.93 -39.23
C LYS A 122 19.73 31.12 -39.82
N PRO A 123 19.85 29.81 -39.57
CA PRO A 123 20.72 29.01 -40.41
C PRO A 123 20.24 29.24 -41.85
N ASN A 124 21.20 29.44 -42.75
CA ASN A 124 21.00 29.87 -44.12
C ASN A 124 20.19 28.80 -44.88
N ARG A 125 18.87 28.77 -44.65
CA ARG A 125 17.98 27.76 -45.18
C ARG A 125 17.69 28.18 -46.61
N ARG A 126 18.39 27.55 -47.56
CA ARG A 126 17.93 27.48 -48.94
C ARG A 126 16.45 27.11 -48.87
N GLN A 127 15.59 27.99 -49.34
CA GLN A 127 14.17 27.70 -49.49
C GLN A 127 14.06 26.49 -50.40
N SER A 128 13.92 25.30 -49.81
CA SER A 128 13.55 24.11 -50.54
C SER A 128 12.11 24.31 -50.98
N THR A 129 11.94 24.52 -52.29
CA THR A 129 10.66 24.56 -53.00
C THR A 129 9.96 23.19 -53.04
N SER A 130 10.48 22.21 -52.31
CA SER A 130 9.92 20.88 -52.09
C SER A 130 9.49 20.81 -50.63
N GLY A 131 8.21 20.51 -50.35
CA GLY A 131 7.60 20.45 -49.00
C GLY A 131 8.13 19.36 -48.06
N THR A 132 9.44 19.14 -48.08
CA THR A 132 10.23 18.16 -47.34
C THR A 132 11.35 18.87 -46.60
N GLU A 133 11.56 18.50 -45.35
CA GLU A 133 12.59 19.00 -44.46
C GLU A 133 13.35 17.81 -43.84
N GLU A 134 14.58 18.04 -43.41
CA GLU A 134 15.44 17.03 -42.78
C GLU A 134 15.30 17.08 -41.25
N CYS A 135 15.16 15.93 -40.61
CA CYS A 135 15.16 15.81 -39.15
C CYS A 135 16.59 15.90 -38.60
N GLU A 136 16.89 16.83 -37.69
CA GLU A 136 18.25 17.00 -37.14
C GLU A 136 18.70 15.91 -36.14
N ILE A 137 17.81 15.00 -35.76
CA ILE A 137 18.12 13.87 -34.85
C ILE A 137 18.51 12.62 -35.66
N CYS A 138 17.71 12.27 -36.68
CA CYS A 138 17.91 11.05 -37.47
C CYS A 138 18.37 11.29 -38.92
N PHE A 139 18.59 12.55 -39.31
CA PHE A 139 19.08 12.97 -40.63
C PHE A 139 18.25 12.43 -41.81
N THR A 140 16.96 12.16 -41.58
CA THR A 140 16.05 11.66 -42.61
C THR A 140 15.24 12.80 -43.20
N VAL A 141 15.18 12.88 -44.53
CA VAL A 141 14.36 13.85 -45.26
C VAL A 141 12.92 13.36 -45.32
N LEU A 142 12.02 14.12 -44.70
CA LEU A 142 10.61 13.77 -44.55
C LEU A 142 9.71 14.94 -44.99
N PRO A 143 8.47 14.66 -45.44
CA PRO A 143 7.48 15.71 -45.67
C PRO A 143 7.19 16.52 -44.40
N ASN A 144 6.88 17.81 -44.56
CA ASN A 144 6.57 18.72 -43.45
C ASN A 144 5.41 18.25 -42.56
N SER A 145 4.52 17.40 -43.06
CA SER A 145 3.42 16.80 -42.30
C SER A 145 3.87 15.81 -41.23
N LEU A 146 5.07 15.23 -41.35
CA LEU A 146 5.63 14.25 -40.41
C LEU A 146 6.58 14.87 -39.38
N LEU A 147 6.83 16.17 -39.48
CA LEU A 147 7.68 16.93 -38.57
C LEU A 147 6.83 17.76 -37.63
N THR A 148 6.96 17.50 -36.33
CA THR A 148 6.30 18.30 -35.29
C THR A 148 7.33 19.25 -34.67
N GLY A 149 6.95 20.52 -34.53
CA GLY A 149 7.74 21.51 -33.82
C GLY A 149 6.99 22.16 -32.67
N LEU A 150 7.76 22.70 -31.72
CA LEU A 150 7.27 23.47 -30.57
C LEU A 150 7.33 24.97 -30.85
N GLU A 151 6.94 25.80 -29.88
CA GLU A 151 7.03 27.26 -29.95
C GLU A 151 8.46 27.77 -30.20
N CYS A 152 9.48 26.97 -29.88
CA CYS A 152 10.89 27.28 -30.15
C CYS A 152 11.29 27.23 -31.64
N GLY A 153 10.41 26.72 -32.52
CA GLY A 153 10.67 26.58 -33.96
C GLY A 153 11.48 25.35 -34.36
N HIS A 154 12.07 24.60 -33.42
CA HIS A 154 12.74 23.33 -33.71
C HIS A 154 11.72 22.26 -34.11
N ARG A 155 12.00 21.53 -35.19
CA ARG A 155 11.12 20.51 -35.77
C ARG A 155 11.84 19.17 -35.85
N PHE A 156 11.20 18.13 -35.34
CA PHE A 156 11.73 16.77 -35.41
C PHE A 156 10.66 15.79 -35.88
N CYS A 157 11.09 14.65 -36.40
CA CYS A 157 10.15 13.62 -36.86
C CYS A 157 9.42 13.00 -35.67
N MET A 158 8.21 12.50 -35.92
CA MET A 158 7.39 11.83 -34.91
C MET A 158 8.12 10.65 -34.24
N GLY A 159 8.98 9.94 -34.98
CA GLY A 159 9.78 8.82 -34.46
C GLY A 159 10.77 9.27 -33.38
N CYS A 160 11.59 10.27 -33.68
CA CYS A 160 12.56 10.82 -32.74
C CYS A 160 11.88 11.47 -31.52
N TRP A 161 10.75 12.17 -31.71
CA TRP A 161 9.97 12.68 -30.59
C TRP A 161 9.47 11.55 -29.68
N CYS A 162 8.94 10.48 -30.27
CA CYS A 162 8.43 9.34 -29.51
C CYS A 162 9.55 8.67 -28.70
N GLU A 163 10.71 8.44 -29.31
CA GLU A 163 11.86 7.82 -28.65
C GLU A 163 12.41 8.72 -27.54
N TYR A 164 12.66 10.00 -27.82
CA TYR A 164 13.11 10.98 -26.83
C TYR A 164 12.19 11.06 -25.61
N LEU A 165 10.88 11.22 -25.83
CA LEU A 165 9.91 11.29 -24.74
C LEU A 165 9.86 9.98 -23.95
N THR A 166 9.89 8.83 -24.63
CA THR A 166 9.85 7.52 -23.98
C THR A 166 11.06 7.31 -23.07
N THR A 167 12.27 7.63 -23.54
CA THR A 167 13.50 7.54 -22.75
C THR A 167 13.45 8.49 -21.55
N LYS A 168 13.04 9.75 -21.73
CA LYS A 168 12.92 10.72 -20.62
C LYS A 168 11.90 10.30 -19.55
N ILE A 169 10.79 9.69 -19.96
CA ILE A 169 9.71 9.28 -19.05
C ILE A 169 10.05 7.97 -18.33
N MET A 170 10.58 6.98 -19.05
CA MET A 170 10.75 5.62 -18.52
C MET A 170 12.12 5.41 -17.86
N GLU A 171 13.20 5.93 -18.44
CA GLU A 171 14.56 5.71 -17.93
C GLU A 171 14.96 6.79 -16.92
N GLU A 172 14.72 8.07 -17.24
CA GLU A 172 15.10 9.17 -16.36
C GLU A 172 14.02 9.52 -15.32
N GLY A 173 12.77 9.07 -15.52
CA GLY A 173 11.66 9.32 -14.60
C GLY A 173 11.23 10.79 -14.52
N VAL A 174 11.59 11.62 -15.51
CA VAL A 174 11.31 13.06 -15.51
C VAL A 174 9.97 13.32 -16.21
N GLY A 175 8.91 13.61 -15.44
CA GLY A 175 7.60 13.97 -16.01
C GLY A 175 7.31 15.46 -16.03
N GLN A 176 7.76 16.23 -15.03
CA GLN A 176 7.26 17.58 -14.80
C GLN A 176 7.90 18.66 -15.68
N THR A 177 9.15 18.45 -16.12
CA THR A 177 10.01 19.47 -16.76
C THR A 177 10.73 18.92 -18.00
N ILE A 178 10.00 18.28 -18.91
CA ILE A 178 10.60 17.80 -20.17
C ILE A 178 10.84 18.98 -21.10
N ALA A 179 12.11 19.23 -21.45
CA ALA A 179 12.52 20.28 -22.37
C ALA A 179 12.53 19.81 -23.84
N CYS A 180 12.74 20.73 -24.76
CA CYS A 180 12.90 20.45 -26.18
C CYS A 180 14.13 19.54 -26.42
N ALA A 181 14.05 18.63 -27.39
CA ALA A 181 15.15 17.75 -27.77
C ALA A 181 16.35 18.48 -28.43
N ALA A 182 16.20 19.77 -28.76
CA ALA A 182 17.28 20.58 -29.33
C ALA A 182 18.35 20.91 -28.28
N HIS A 183 19.63 20.87 -28.67
CA HIS A 183 20.74 21.21 -27.79
C HIS A 183 20.66 22.67 -27.31
N GLY A 184 20.65 22.88 -25.99
CA GLY A 184 20.62 24.22 -25.37
C GLY A 184 19.27 24.94 -25.52
N CYS A 185 18.17 24.19 -25.62
CA CYS A 185 16.81 24.73 -25.66
C CYS A 185 16.02 24.28 -24.42
N ASP A 186 15.79 25.20 -23.48
CA ASP A 186 15.08 24.91 -22.22
C ASP A 186 13.55 25.12 -22.31
N ILE A 187 13.02 25.26 -23.53
CA ILE A 187 11.58 25.41 -23.74
C ILE A 187 10.91 24.07 -23.48
N LEU A 188 9.93 24.08 -22.56
CA LEU A 188 9.22 22.89 -22.11
C LEU A 188 8.20 22.41 -23.13
N VAL A 189 8.07 21.09 -23.23
CA VAL A 189 7.03 20.43 -24.03
C VAL A 189 5.71 20.51 -23.27
N ASP A 190 4.64 20.95 -23.94
CA ASP A 190 3.32 20.98 -23.34
C ASP A 190 2.71 19.58 -23.19
N ASP A 191 1.90 19.39 -22.14
CA ASP A 191 1.35 18.08 -21.78
C ASP A 191 0.47 17.51 -22.92
N ALA A 192 -0.22 18.37 -23.70
CA ALA A 192 -1.04 17.93 -24.84
C ALA A 192 -0.19 17.40 -26.01
N SER A 193 0.95 18.04 -26.29
CA SER A 193 1.94 17.55 -27.25
C SER A 193 2.53 16.21 -26.82
N VAL A 194 2.88 16.03 -25.54
CA VAL A 194 3.37 14.73 -25.04
C VAL A 194 2.33 13.63 -25.24
N MET A 195 1.07 13.88 -24.87
CA MET A 195 -0.03 12.92 -25.02
C MET A 195 -0.35 12.56 -26.48
N ARG A 196 -0.09 13.47 -27.42
CA ARG A 196 -0.26 13.26 -28.86
C ARG A 196 0.92 12.53 -29.52
N LEU A 197 2.15 12.80 -29.07
CA LEU A 197 3.38 12.29 -29.67
C LEU A 197 3.72 10.86 -29.22
N VAL A 198 3.48 10.54 -27.95
CA VAL A 198 3.68 9.19 -27.42
C VAL A 198 2.57 8.28 -27.95
N LYS A 199 2.92 7.08 -28.43
CA LYS A 199 1.95 6.08 -28.90
C LYS A 199 1.65 4.99 -27.88
N ASP A 200 2.65 4.58 -27.11
CA ASP A 200 2.51 3.52 -26.12
C ASP A 200 1.65 3.98 -24.93
N SER A 201 0.59 3.22 -24.66
CA SER A 201 -0.32 3.46 -23.54
C SER A 201 0.39 3.38 -22.18
N LYS A 202 1.37 2.48 -22.03
CA LYS A 202 2.12 2.33 -20.78
C LYS A 202 2.96 3.57 -20.45
N VAL A 203 3.61 4.13 -21.47
CA VAL A 203 4.40 5.37 -21.35
C VAL A 203 3.48 6.56 -21.05
N LYS A 204 2.32 6.66 -21.72
CA LYS A 204 1.32 7.71 -21.43
C LYS A 204 0.85 7.66 -19.99
N LEU A 205 0.48 6.47 -19.50
CA LEU A 205 0.00 6.29 -18.14
C LEU A 205 1.08 6.64 -17.11
N LYS A 206 2.34 6.25 -17.37
CA LYS A 206 3.48 6.63 -16.53
C LYS A 206 3.70 8.13 -16.50
N TYR A 207 3.64 8.79 -17.65
CA TYR A 207 3.75 10.25 -17.75
C TYR A 207 2.64 10.97 -16.98
N GLN A 208 1.38 10.55 -17.18
CA GLN A 208 0.23 11.09 -16.45
C GLN A 208 0.39 10.94 -14.93
N HIS A 209 0.88 9.78 -14.46
CA HIS A 209 1.18 9.56 -13.05
C HIS A 209 2.29 10.50 -12.55
N LEU A 210 3.38 10.69 -13.31
CA LEU A 210 4.48 11.58 -12.91
C LEU A 210 4.08 13.05 -12.80
N ILE A 211 3.26 13.57 -13.74
CA ILE A 211 2.80 14.96 -13.69
C ILE A 211 1.76 15.20 -12.59
N THR A 212 0.96 14.19 -12.27
CA THR A 212 -0.06 14.27 -11.20
C THR A 212 0.48 13.90 -9.82
N ASN A 213 1.70 13.34 -9.72
CA ASN A 213 2.22 12.87 -8.44
C ASN A 213 2.26 13.98 -7.38
N SER A 214 2.78 15.16 -7.74
CA SER A 214 2.77 16.32 -6.84
C SER A 214 1.36 16.76 -6.44
N PHE A 215 0.40 16.73 -7.38
CA PHE A 215 -0.99 17.10 -7.11
C PHE A 215 -1.62 16.19 -6.05
N VAL A 216 -1.35 14.89 -6.13
CA VAL A 216 -1.83 13.91 -5.16
C VAL A 216 -1.08 14.03 -3.83
N GLU A 217 0.24 14.14 -3.84
CA GLU A 217 1.05 14.26 -2.61
C GLU A 217 0.74 15.53 -1.80
N CYS A 218 0.39 16.63 -2.47
CA CYS A 218 0.02 17.87 -1.81
C CYS A 218 -1.41 17.85 -1.26
N ASN A 219 -2.27 16.96 -1.74
CA ASN A 219 -3.64 16.84 -1.28
C ASN A 219 -3.78 15.74 -0.21
N ARG A 220 -3.98 16.15 1.05
CA ARG A 220 -4.17 15.20 2.17
C ARG A 220 -5.31 14.20 1.99
N LEU A 221 -6.30 14.51 1.14
CA LEU A 221 -7.48 13.67 0.89
C LEU A 221 -7.29 12.70 -0.28
N LEU A 222 -6.15 12.75 -0.98
CA LEU A 222 -5.80 11.85 -2.07
C LEU A 222 -4.57 11.03 -1.70
N ARG A 223 -4.53 9.77 -2.13
CA ARG A 223 -3.33 8.94 -2.01
C ARG A 223 -3.26 7.91 -3.13
N TRP A 224 -2.06 7.72 -3.68
CA TRP A 224 -1.81 6.66 -4.66
C TRP A 224 -1.95 5.27 -4.06
N CYS A 225 -2.44 4.33 -4.86
CA CYS A 225 -2.35 2.92 -4.52
C CYS A 225 -0.86 2.49 -4.46
N PRO A 226 -0.41 1.83 -3.38
CA PRO A 226 0.98 1.39 -3.25
C PRO A 226 1.31 0.14 -4.09
N SER A 227 0.30 -0.50 -4.70
CA SER A 227 0.52 -1.68 -5.54
C SER A 227 1.42 -1.34 -6.73
N PRO A 228 2.46 -2.16 -7.01
CA PRO A 228 3.26 -2.02 -8.23
C PRO A 228 2.36 -2.03 -9.47
N ASP A 229 2.72 -1.22 -10.47
CA ASP A 229 2.00 -1.07 -11.74
C ASP A 229 0.54 -0.54 -11.63
N CYS A 230 0.06 -0.20 -10.43
CA CYS A 230 -1.24 0.45 -10.25
C CYS A 230 -1.10 1.96 -10.21
N ASN A 231 -1.74 2.68 -11.14
CA ASN A 231 -1.72 4.14 -11.21
C ASN A 231 -3.04 4.78 -10.75
N ASN A 232 -3.84 4.05 -9.96
CA ASN A 232 -5.08 4.58 -9.37
C ASN A 232 -4.77 5.31 -8.05
N ALA A 233 -5.58 6.30 -7.71
CA ALA A 233 -5.55 6.95 -6.40
C ALA A 233 -6.89 6.77 -5.68
N VAL A 234 -6.85 6.82 -4.36
CA VAL A 234 -8.04 6.81 -3.50
C VAL A 234 -8.26 8.22 -2.97
N ARG A 235 -9.51 8.67 -3.03
CA ARG A 235 -10.01 9.91 -2.45
C ARG A 235 -10.88 9.61 -1.24
N VAL A 236 -10.69 10.36 -0.16
CA VAL A 236 -11.49 10.23 1.07
C VAL A 236 -12.08 11.59 1.48
N HIS A 237 -13.12 11.57 2.33
CA HIS A 237 -13.71 12.79 2.87
C HIS A 237 -12.90 13.40 4.02
N TYR A 238 -12.33 12.55 4.86
CA TYR A 238 -11.47 12.92 5.96
C TYR A 238 -10.35 11.89 6.09
N VAL A 239 -9.22 12.31 6.65
CA VAL A 239 -8.05 11.45 6.79
C VAL A 239 -8.18 10.61 8.05
N ASP A 240 -8.23 9.29 7.90
CA ASP A 240 -8.23 8.35 9.03
C ASP A 240 -7.41 7.08 8.73
N ALA A 241 -7.01 6.36 9.77
CA ALA A 241 -6.28 5.10 9.70
C ALA A 241 -7.21 3.91 9.42
N ARG A 242 -8.00 4.01 8.34
CA ARG A 242 -8.95 2.97 7.89
C ARG A 242 -8.43 2.22 6.66
N ALA A 243 -8.94 1.03 6.46
CA ALA A 243 -8.66 0.20 5.29
C ALA A 243 -9.38 0.77 4.06
N VAL A 244 -8.65 0.96 2.97
CA VAL A 244 -9.23 1.31 1.67
C VAL A 244 -8.86 0.27 0.64
N GLN A 245 -9.79 -0.08 -0.24
CA GLN A 245 -9.59 -1.07 -1.29
C GLN A 245 -9.51 -0.39 -2.66
N CYS A 246 -8.39 -0.58 -3.35
CA CYS A 246 -8.25 -0.12 -4.73
C CYS A 246 -8.99 -1.05 -5.72
N LYS A 247 -9.28 -0.54 -6.93
CA LYS A 247 -9.79 -1.34 -8.07
C LYS A 247 -8.88 -2.52 -8.43
N CYS A 248 -7.58 -2.46 -8.09
CA CYS A 248 -6.64 -3.58 -8.26
C CYS A 248 -6.71 -4.64 -7.14
N GLN A 249 -7.73 -4.56 -6.27
CA GLN A 249 -7.94 -5.43 -5.10
C GLN A 249 -6.90 -5.28 -3.97
N HIS A 250 -5.92 -4.39 -4.10
CA HIS A 250 -4.98 -4.11 -3.03
C HIS A 250 -5.65 -3.31 -1.91
N VAL A 251 -5.48 -3.77 -0.67
CA VAL A 251 -6.05 -3.15 0.53
C VAL A 251 -4.91 -2.57 1.37
N PHE A 252 -4.96 -1.26 1.60
CA PHE A 252 -3.92 -0.53 2.30
C PHE A 252 -4.52 0.47 3.30
N CYS A 253 -3.71 0.93 4.25
CA CYS A 253 -4.11 1.96 5.20
C CYS A 253 -3.99 3.35 4.54
N PHE A 254 -5.07 4.12 4.54
CA PHE A 254 -5.06 5.46 3.92
C PHE A 254 -4.07 6.42 4.59
N GLN A 255 -3.90 6.33 5.92
CA GLN A 255 -3.05 7.24 6.68
C GLN A 255 -1.55 7.03 6.43
N CYS A 256 -1.06 5.78 6.50
CA CYS A 256 0.37 5.49 6.36
C CYS A 256 0.78 5.07 4.94
N GLY A 257 -0.14 4.53 4.13
CA GLY A 257 0.15 4.01 2.79
C GLY A 257 0.69 2.58 2.76
N GLU A 258 0.91 1.96 3.91
CA GLU A 258 1.33 0.55 4.00
C GLU A 258 0.13 -0.39 3.81
N SER A 259 0.43 -1.65 3.50
CA SER A 259 -0.59 -2.72 3.46
C SER A 259 -1.41 -2.73 4.75
N TRP A 260 -2.71 -3.02 4.67
CA TRP A 260 -3.60 -2.94 5.83
C TRP A 260 -3.07 -3.78 6.99
N HIS A 261 -2.89 -3.14 8.15
CA HIS A 261 -2.04 -3.64 9.21
C HIS A 261 -2.75 -3.79 10.56
N ASP A 262 -3.99 -4.26 10.53
CA ASP A 262 -4.72 -4.65 11.74
C ASP A 262 -4.03 -5.88 12.38
N PRO A 263 -3.68 -5.87 13.68
CA PRO A 263 -4.12 -4.95 14.74
C PRO A 263 -3.18 -3.80 15.13
N VAL A 264 -2.04 -3.62 14.46
CA VAL A 264 -1.01 -2.67 14.90
C VAL A 264 -1.33 -1.23 14.46
N LYS A 265 -1.09 -0.24 15.33
CA LYS A 265 -1.21 1.19 14.95
C LYS A 265 -0.10 1.62 13.98
N CYS A 266 -0.41 2.55 13.07
CA CYS A 266 0.53 3.00 12.02
C CYS A 266 1.91 3.42 12.53
N HIS A 267 1.98 4.11 13.68
CA HIS A 267 3.24 4.62 14.22
C HIS A 267 4.18 3.49 14.69
N LEU A 268 3.62 2.43 15.29
CA LEU A 268 4.39 1.25 15.72
C LEU A 268 4.90 0.46 14.50
N LEU A 269 4.05 0.30 13.47
CA LEU A 269 4.47 -0.34 12.23
C LEU A 269 5.61 0.44 11.55
N ARG A 270 5.50 1.76 11.48
CA ARG A 270 6.56 2.60 10.90
C ARG A 270 7.89 2.46 11.65
N HIS A 271 7.86 2.38 12.98
CA HIS A 271 9.07 2.13 13.76
C HIS A 271 9.64 0.73 13.50
N TRP A 272 8.76 -0.27 13.38
CA TRP A 272 9.15 -1.65 13.08
C TRP A 272 9.84 -1.78 11.72
N ILE A 273 9.23 -1.23 10.67
CA ILE A 273 9.81 -1.24 9.31
C ILE A 273 11.18 -0.59 9.32
N LYS A 274 11.30 0.62 9.92
CA LYS A 274 12.58 1.31 10.03
C LYS A 274 13.63 0.47 10.75
N LYS A 275 13.26 -0.18 11.85
CA LYS A 275 14.15 -1.07 12.62
C LYS A 275 14.60 -2.28 11.80
N CYS A 276 13.69 -2.87 11.03
CA CYS A 276 14.01 -3.97 10.12
C CYS A 276 14.96 -3.56 8.99
N ASP A 277 14.81 -2.35 8.45
CA ASP A 277 15.69 -1.81 7.41
C ASP A 277 17.10 -1.53 7.95
N ASP A 278 17.19 -0.88 9.11
CA ASP A 278 18.46 -0.53 9.76
C ASP A 278 19.25 -1.78 10.22
N ASP A 279 18.56 -2.83 10.69
CA ASP A 279 19.17 -4.09 11.18
C ASP A 279 19.22 -5.22 10.11
N SER A 280 18.94 -4.90 8.84
CA SER A 280 18.73 -5.88 7.76
C SER A 280 19.94 -6.77 7.44
N GLU A 281 21.17 -6.24 7.56
CA GLU A 281 22.39 -7.02 7.33
C GLU A 281 22.72 -8.00 8.46
N THR A 282 22.41 -7.64 9.71
CA THR A 282 22.69 -8.48 10.88
C THR A 282 21.58 -9.51 11.11
N SER A 283 20.32 -9.15 10.83
CA SER A 283 19.17 -10.02 11.02
C SER A 283 19.09 -11.14 9.97
N ASN A 284 19.39 -10.84 8.70
CA ASN A 284 19.39 -11.84 7.62
C ASN A 284 20.53 -12.86 7.78
N TRP A 285 21.72 -12.44 8.20
CA TRP A 285 22.85 -13.35 8.42
C TRP A 285 22.59 -14.33 9.59
N ILE A 286 21.91 -13.89 10.65
CA ILE A 286 21.59 -14.73 11.82
C ILE A 286 20.40 -15.66 11.54
N ALA A 287 19.35 -15.19 10.87
CA ALA A 287 18.20 -16.03 10.51
C ALA A 287 18.56 -17.14 9.51
N ALA A 288 19.49 -16.87 8.58
CA ALA A 288 19.95 -17.86 7.60
C ALA A 288 20.84 -18.96 8.20
N ASN A 289 21.58 -18.67 9.28
CA ASN A 289 22.62 -19.57 9.80
C ASN A 289 22.35 -20.13 11.21
N THR A 290 21.30 -19.69 11.91
CA THR A 290 21.00 -20.17 13.26
C THR A 290 19.67 -20.91 13.26
N LYS A 291 19.73 -22.25 13.21
CA LYS A 291 18.59 -23.08 13.61
C LYS A 291 18.39 -22.94 15.11
N VAL A 292 17.64 -21.93 15.54
CA VAL A 292 17.07 -21.92 16.89
C VAL A 292 16.00 -23.00 16.92
N SER A 293 16.14 -23.93 17.86
CA SER A 293 15.31 -25.14 17.98
C SER A 293 13.81 -24.84 17.83
N GLN A 294 13.21 -25.46 16.83
CA GLN A 294 11.77 -25.54 16.57
C GLN A 294 11.06 -26.23 17.74
N TYR A 295 10.68 -25.48 18.77
CA TYR A 295 9.65 -25.89 19.71
C TYR A 295 8.65 -24.74 19.88
N ASN A 296 7.59 -24.77 19.06
CA ASN A 296 6.18 -24.45 19.33
C ASN A 296 5.75 -23.34 20.30
N CYS A 297 6.62 -22.40 20.70
CA CYS A 297 6.27 -21.38 21.69
C CYS A 297 6.07 -20.02 21.02
N ASN A 298 4.84 -19.55 20.95
CA ASN A 298 4.49 -18.21 20.41
C ASN A 298 4.84 -17.08 21.37
N ARG A 299 5.17 -17.42 22.62
CA ARG A 299 5.44 -16.50 23.71
C ARG A 299 6.94 -16.33 23.92
N TYR A 300 7.39 -15.09 24.10
CA TYR A 300 8.77 -14.81 24.50
C TYR A 300 8.91 -14.94 26.02
N ASP A 301 9.63 -15.98 26.45
CA ASP A 301 9.98 -16.19 27.85
C ASP A 301 11.24 -15.37 28.23
N GLU A 302 11.05 -14.40 29.12
CA GLU A 302 12.14 -13.56 29.62
C GLU A 302 12.99 -14.27 30.67
N GLU A 303 12.43 -15.22 31.42
CA GLU A 303 13.13 -15.94 32.48
C GLU A 303 14.04 -17.03 31.89
N GLU A 304 13.59 -17.76 30.88
CA GLU A 304 14.43 -18.70 30.13
C GLU A 304 15.60 -17.99 29.43
N ALA A 305 15.36 -16.77 28.92
CA ALA A 305 16.41 -15.93 28.36
C ALA A 305 17.39 -15.38 29.42
N LYS A 306 16.92 -15.06 30.63
CA LYS A 306 17.75 -14.59 31.77
C LYS A 306 18.63 -15.69 32.36
N VAL A 307 18.12 -16.91 32.47
CA VAL A 307 18.87 -18.08 32.97
C VAL A 307 20.08 -18.40 32.07
N ALA A 308 20.07 -17.94 30.81
CA ALA A 308 21.06 -18.30 29.80
C ALA A 308 22.35 -17.46 29.76
N ARG A 309 22.58 -16.37 30.54
CA ARG A 309 23.92 -15.73 30.78
C ARG A 309 23.93 -14.37 31.54
N GLY A 310 25.09 -14.03 32.13
CA GLY A 310 25.33 -12.85 33.01
C GLY A 310 25.91 -11.54 32.42
N ALA A 311 25.99 -10.51 33.29
CA ALA A 311 26.65 -9.17 33.30
C ALA A 311 26.65 -8.23 32.06
N GLN A 312 26.54 -8.73 30.82
CA GLN A 312 26.34 -7.93 29.59
C GLN A 312 24.86 -7.95 29.16
N GLU A 313 23.95 -7.81 30.14
CA GLU A 313 22.60 -8.40 30.09
C GLU A 313 21.54 -7.62 29.32
N LYS A 314 21.51 -6.28 29.37
CA LYS A 314 20.34 -5.53 28.87
C LYS A 314 20.27 -5.38 27.35
N SER A 315 21.40 -5.04 26.70
CA SER A 315 21.46 -4.88 25.24
C SER A 315 21.26 -6.21 24.50
N ARG A 316 21.78 -7.32 25.06
CA ARG A 316 21.65 -8.65 24.48
C ARG A 316 20.23 -9.22 24.61
N ALA A 317 19.56 -9.01 25.74
CA ALA A 317 18.18 -9.44 25.94
C ALA A 317 17.21 -8.71 24.99
N ALA A 318 17.37 -7.39 24.82
CA ALA A 318 16.58 -6.61 23.88
C ALA A 318 16.75 -7.08 22.42
N LEU A 319 17.98 -7.40 22.01
CA LEU A 319 18.27 -7.96 20.69
C LEU A 319 17.65 -9.35 20.51
N GLN A 320 17.76 -10.23 21.49
CA GLN A 320 17.17 -11.57 21.41
C GLN A 320 15.63 -11.53 21.33
N ARG A 321 15.00 -10.62 22.10
CA ARG A 321 13.56 -10.35 21.97
C ARG A 321 13.23 -9.86 20.57
N TYR A 322 13.97 -8.89 20.04
CA TYR A 322 13.77 -8.40 18.67
C TYR A 322 13.86 -9.52 17.62
N LEU A 323 14.92 -10.34 17.67
CA LEU A 323 15.11 -11.45 16.74
C LEU A 323 13.97 -12.47 16.79
N PHE A 324 13.42 -12.75 17.97
CA PHE A 324 12.28 -13.66 18.13
C PHE A 324 11.03 -13.19 17.37
N TYR A 325 10.66 -11.91 17.54
CA TYR A 325 9.49 -11.34 16.87
C TYR A 325 9.76 -11.07 15.38
N CYS A 326 10.97 -10.63 15.04
CA CYS A 326 11.40 -10.38 13.66
C CYS A 326 11.37 -11.66 12.83
N ASN A 327 11.90 -12.77 13.37
CA ASN A 327 11.86 -14.05 12.66
C ASN A 327 10.42 -14.51 12.36
N ARG A 328 9.49 -14.37 13.31
CA ARG A 328 8.08 -14.74 13.11
C ARG A 328 7.37 -13.84 12.10
N TYR A 329 7.58 -12.53 12.20
CA TYR A 329 7.11 -11.57 11.21
C TYR A 329 7.57 -11.95 9.79
N MET A 330 8.88 -12.18 9.63
CA MET A 330 9.47 -12.54 8.33
C MET A 330 8.99 -13.90 7.82
N ASN A 331 8.82 -14.89 8.71
CA ASN A 331 8.31 -16.21 8.35
C ASN A 331 6.86 -16.10 7.83
N HIS A 332 5.97 -15.40 8.53
CA HIS A 332 4.59 -15.20 8.04
C HIS A 332 4.54 -14.36 6.76
N MET A 333 5.41 -13.35 6.62
CA MET A 333 5.54 -12.60 5.36
C MET A 333 5.96 -13.51 4.20
N GLN A 334 6.89 -14.44 4.44
CA GLN A 334 7.32 -15.42 3.43
C GLN A 334 6.22 -16.44 3.12
N SER A 335 5.54 -16.99 4.14
CA SER A 335 4.39 -17.89 3.97
C SER A 335 3.28 -17.22 3.15
N LEU A 336 2.95 -15.96 3.43
CA LEU A 336 1.96 -15.19 2.67
C LEU A 336 2.33 -15.09 1.18
N LYS A 337 3.62 -14.98 0.84
CA LYS A 337 4.07 -15.00 -0.57
C LYS A 337 3.85 -16.37 -1.22
N PHE A 338 3.97 -17.46 -0.47
CA PHE A 338 3.66 -18.81 -0.99
C PHE A 338 2.16 -19.02 -1.13
N GLU A 339 1.36 -18.51 -0.21
CA GLU A 339 -0.11 -18.61 -0.27
C GLU A 339 -0.69 -17.83 -1.45
N HIS A 340 -0.11 -16.70 -1.84
CA HIS A 340 -0.51 -16.03 -3.07
C HIS A 340 -0.31 -16.91 -4.32
N LYS A 341 0.60 -17.90 -4.29
CA LYS A 341 0.76 -18.87 -5.38
C LYS A 341 -0.33 -19.94 -5.36
N LEU A 342 -0.98 -20.19 -4.20
CA LEU A 342 -2.11 -21.14 -4.10
C LEU A 342 -3.30 -20.71 -4.95
N TYR A 343 -3.49 -19.41 -5.22
CA TYR A 343 -4.56 -18.95 -6.12
C TYR A 343 -4.53 -19.62 -7.50
N ALA A 344 -3.34 -19.85 -8.06
CA ALA A 344 -3.20 -20.51 -9.35
C ALA A 344 -3.62 -21.99 -9.26
N SER A 345 -3.10 -22.72 -8.27
CA SER A 345 -3.43 -24.13 -8.05
C SER A 345 -4.91 -24.34 -7.71
N VAL A 346 -5.49 -23.48 -6.86
CA VAL A 346 -6.90 -23.52 -6.51
C VAL A 346 -7.77 -23.23 -7.73
N LYS A 347 -7.37 -22.32 -8.63
CA LYS A 347 -8.11 -22.07 -9.86
C LYS A 347 -8.18 -23.32 -10.74
N GLU A 348 -7.05 -24.01 -10.94
CA GLU A 348 -7.03 -25.29 -11.68
C GLU A 348 -7.94 -26.33 -11.02
N LYS A 349 -7.89 -26.45 -9.69
CA LYS A 349 -8.76 -27.38 -8.95
C LYS A 349 -10.24 -27.03 -9.07
N MET A 350 -10.58 -25.74 -9.05
CA MET A 350 -11.96 -25.28 -9.28
C MET A 350 -12.43 -25.69 -10.67
N GLU A 351 -11.59 -25.55 -11.71
CA GLU A 351 -11.91 -25.96 -13.08
C GLU A 351 -12.11 -27.48 -13.19
N GLU A 352 -11.27 -28.29 -12.53
CA GLU A 352 -11.47 -29.75 -12.43
C GLU A 352 -12.81 -30.10 -11.77
N MET A 353 -13.12 -29.49 -10.63
CA MET A 353 -14.38 -29.73 -9.92
C MET A 353 -15.61 -29.35 -10.76
N GLN A 354 -15.49 -28.32 -11.61
CA GLN A 354 -16.55 -27.93 -12.53
C GLN A 354 -16.79 -28.98 -13.62
N GLN A 355 -15.74 -29.67 -14.08
CA GLN A 355 -15.87 -30.77 -15.03
C GLN A 355 -16.59 -31.99 -14.41
N HIS A 356 -16.54 -32.12 -13.08
CA HIS A 356 -17.21 -33.17 -12.31
C HIS A 356 -18.60 -32.78 -11.78
N ASN A 357 -19.37 -31.98 -12.55
CA ASN A 357 -20.74 -31.54 -12.26
C ASN A 357 -20.93 -30.54 -11.11
N MET A 358 -19.88 -29.86 -10.63
CA MET A 358 -20.07 -28.70 -9.73
C MET A 358 -20.30 -27.41 -10.53
N SER A 359 -21.28 -26.61 -10.12
CA SER A 359 -21.49 -25.29 -10.73
C SER A 359 -20.37 -24.30 -10.35
N TRP A 360 -20.25 -23.22 -11.14
CA TRP A 360 -19.30 -22.14 -10.85
C TRP A 360 -19.48 -21.52 -9.44
N ILE A 361 -20.72 -21.49 -8.94
CA ILE A 361 -21.03 -20.98 -7.60
C ILE A 361 -20.52 -21.95 -6.53
N GLU A 362 -20.67 -23.26 -6.77
CA GLU A 362 -20.33 -24.29 -5.79
C GLU A 362 -18.83 -24.46 -5.56
N VAL A 363 -17.98 -24.00 -6.48
CA VAL A 363 -16.51 -24.06 -6.35
C VAL A 363 -15.91 -22.79 -5.73
N GLN A 364 -16.66 -21.70 -5.59
CA GLN A 364 -16.15 -20.42 -5.04
C GLN A 364 -15.64 -20.53 -3.59
N PHE A 365 -16.05 -21.56 -2.84
CA PHE A 365 -15.59 -21.76 -1.46
C PHE A 365 -14.06 -21.96 -1.38
N LEU A 366 -13.42 -22.52 -2.42
CA LEU A 366 -11.97 -22.68 -2.44
C LEU A 366 -11.26 -21.34 -2.55
N LYS A 367 -11.71 -20.48 -3.46
CA LYS A 367 -11.20 -19.10 -3.56
C LYS A 367 -11.37 -18.36 -2.24
N LYS A 368 -12.57 -18.43 -1.64
CA LYS A 368 -12.85 -17.82 -0.34
C LYS A 368 -11.93 -18.36 0.77
N ALA A 369 -11.62 -19.66 0.76
CA ALA A 369 -10.70 -20.26 1.72
C ALA A 369 -9.29 -19.68 1.62
N VAL A 370 -8.77 -19.52 0.38
CA VAL A 370 -7.47 -18.87 0.14
C VAL A 370 -7.50 -17.39 0.54
N ASP A 371 -8.58 -16.67 0.21
CA ASP A 371 -8.75 -15.25 0.61
C ASP A 371 -8.66 -15.10 2.14
N ILE A 372 -9.37 -15.97 2.89
CA ILE A 372 -9.33 -15.97 4.35
C ILE A 372 -7.95 -16.38 4.87
N LEU A 373 -7.31 -17.39 4.29
CA LEU A 373 -5.96 -17.81 4.67
C LEU A 373 -4.97 -16.65 4.57
N CYS A 374 -4.93 -15.97 3.41
CA CYS A 374 -4.08 -14.81 3.18
C CYS A 374 -4.36 -13.69 4.18
N GLN A 375 -5.64 -13.38 4.47
CA GLN A 375 -6.00 -12.36 5.44
C GLN A 375 -5.57 -12.73 6.87
N CYS A 376 -5.72 -13.99 7.28
CA CYS A 376 -5.27 -14.48 8.59
C CYS A 376 -3.75 -14.41 8.73
N ARG A 377 -3.01 -14.75 7.67
CA ARG A 377 -1.53 -14.65 7.63
C ARG A 377 -1.02 -13.23 7.69
N GLN A 378 -1.66 -12.33 6.94
CA GLN A 378 -1.40 -10.90 7.03
C GLN A 378 -1.66 -10.38 8.45
N THR A 379 -2.79 -10.78 9.06
CA THR A 379 -3.12 -10.40 10.44
C THR A 379 -2.05 -10.93 11.42
N LEU A 380 -1.70 -12.22 11.34
CA LEU A 380 -0.68 -12.86 12.19
C LEU A 380 0.66 -12.14 12.09
N MET A 381 1.11 -11.80 10.88
CA MET A 381 2.32 -11.02 10.67
C MET A 381 2.29 -9.72 11.52
N TYR A 382 1.20 -8.97 11.48
CA TYR A 382 1.05 -7.73 12.26
C TYR A 382 0.79 -7.94 13.75
N THR A 383 0.20 -9.08 14.16
CA THR A 383 0.07 -9.43 15.58
C THR A 383 1.43 -9.52 16.27
N TYR A 384 2.46 -10.01 15.58
CA TYR A 384 3.83 -10.08 16.12
C TYR A 384 4.49 -8.69 16.25
N VAL A 385 4.19 -7.77 15.33
CA VAL A 385 4.64 -6.37 15.47
C VAL A 385 3.98 -5.72 16.67
N PHE A 386 2.66 -5.88 16.83
CA PHE A 386 1.92 -5.39 17.98
C PHE A 386 2.47 -5.96 19.30
N ALA A 387 2.67 -7.28 19.38
CA ALA A 387 3.17 -7.99 20.55
C ALA A 387 4.59 -7.56 20.97
N TYR A 388 5.45 -7.21 20.01
CA TYR A 388 6.82 -6.77 20.31
C TYR A 388 6.86 -5.53 21.20
N TYR A 389 6.06 -4.51 20.85
CA TYR A 389 5.99 -3.24 21.57
C TYR A 389 5.19 -3.31 22.86
N LEU A 390 4.33 -4.34 23.00
CA LEU A 390 3.42 -4.48 24.12
C LEU A 390 4.16 -4.74 25.42
N ARG A 391 3.80 -4.00 26.47
CA ARG A 391 4.18 -4.30 27.85
C ARG A 391 3.29 -5.43 28.38
N LYS A 392 3.89 -6.39 29.08
CA LYS A 392 3.15 -7.52 29.68
C LYS A 392 2.12 -7.03 30.71
N ASN A 393 0.87 -7.45 30.54
CA ASN A 393 -0.23 -7.25 31.47
C ASN A 393 -1.24 -8.41 31.34
N ASN A 394 -2.35 -8.39 32.07
CA ASN A 394 -3.34 -9.48 32.01
C ASN A 394 -3.96 -9.64 30.62
N GLN A 395 -4.18 -8.52 29.92
CA GLN A 395 -4.76 -8.52 28.57
C GLN A 395 -3.75 -9.03 27.53
N SER A 396 -2.45 -8.79 27.72
CA SER A 396 -1.42 -9.31 26.81
C SER A 396 -1.35 -10.84 26.84
N VAL A 397 -1.61 -11.47 27.98
CA VAL A 397 -1.66 -12.94 28.10
C VAL A 397 -2.85 -13.49 27.33
N LEU A 398 -4.03 -12.90 27.48
CA LEU A 398 -5.22 -13.29 26.71
C LEU A 398 -5.02 -13.09 25.20
N PHE A 399 -4.35 -11.99 24.81
CA PHE A 399 -3.98 -11.74 23.43
C PHE A 399 -3.02 -12.82 22.89
N GLU A 400 -2.00 -13.22 23.65
CA GLU A 400 -1.05 -14.28 23.27
C GLU A 400 -1.76 -15.64 23.08
N ASP A 401 -2.75 -15.96 23.92
CA ASP A 401 -3.58 -17.16 23.77
C ASP A 401 -4.44 -17.08 22.50
N ASN A 402 -5.07 -15.92 22.24
CA ASN A 402 -5.84 -15.68 21.03
C ASN A 402 -4.99 -15.78 19.76
N GLN A 403 -3.76 -15.24 19.80
CA GLN A 403 -2.78 -15.32 18.72
C GLN A 403 -2.40 -16.77 18.42
N LYS A 404 -2.15 -17.57 19.46
CA LYS A 404 -1.82 -19.00 19.32
C LYS A 404 -2.96 -19.81 18.69
N ASP A 405 -4.20 -19.55 19.09
CA ASP A 405 -5.36 -20.21 18.50
C ASP A 405 -5.53 -19.86 17.02
N LEU A 406 -5.33 -18.59 16.65
CA LEU A 406 -5.38 -18.14 15.25
C LEU A 406 -4.26 -18.78 14.43
N GLU A 407 -3.03 -18.82 14.94
CA GLU A 407 -1.90 -19.42 14.24
C GLU A 407 -2.14 -20.92 14.00
N SER A 408 -2.57 -21.65 15.03
CA SER A 408 -2.90 -23.08 14.87
C SER A 408 -4.02 -23.30 13.84
N ALA A 409 -5.07 -22.48 13.86
CA ALA A 409 -6.15 -22.55 12.88
C ALA A 409 -5.66 -22.26 11.45
N THR A 410 -4.75 -21.29 11.31
CA THR A 410 -4.16 -20.86 10.04
C THR A 410 -3.28 -21.97 9.46
N GLU A 411 -2.38 -22.57 10.24
CA GLU A 411 -1.54 -23.67 9.76
C GLU A 411 -2.37 -24.88 9.34
N LYS A 412 -3.41 -25.24 10.12
CA LYS A 412 -4.33 -26.33 9.79
C LYS A 412 -5.12 -26.10 8.50
N LEU A 413 -5.40 -24.85 8.15
CA LEU A 413 -6.04 -24.48 6.88
C LEU A 413 -5.02 -24.52 5.73
N SER A 414 -3.84 -23.94 5.94
CA SER A 414 -2.72 -23.92 4.99
C SER A 414 -2.34 -25.35 4.58
N GLU A 415 -2.09 -26.22 5.55
CA GLU A 415 -1.71 -27.62 5.30
C GLU A 415 -2.79 -28.39 4.56
N TYR A 416 -4.06 -28.19 4.95
CA TYR A 416 -5.18 -28.84 4.28
C TYR A 416 -5.27 -28.42 2.81
N LEU A 417 -5.08 -27.12 2.52
CA LEU A 417 -5.15 -26.60 1.16
C LEU A 417 -3.96 -27.02 0.29
N GLU A 418 -2.78 -27.21 0.89
CA GLU A 418 -1.56 -27.60 0.18
C GLU A 418 -1.46 -29.11 -0.07
N ARG A 419 -1.89 -29.95 0.88
CA ARG A 419 -1.58 -31.39 0.87
C ARG A 419 -2.80 -32.30 0.81
N GLU A 420 -3.94 -31.86 1.35
CA GLU A 420 -5.09 -32.75 1.62
C GLU A 420 -6.28 -32.57 0.66
N ILE A 421 -6.21 -31.66 -0.33
CA ILE A 421 -7.25 -31.53 -1.38
C ILE A 421 -7.16 -32.64 -2.46
N THR A 422 -6.76 -33.86 -2.06
CA THR A 422 -6.58 -35.01 -2.97
C THR A 422 -7.66 -36.08 -2.81
N SER A 423 -8.61 -35.92 -1.89
CA SER A 423 -9.65 -36.94 -1.64
C SER A 423 -10.70 -37.02 -2.76
N GLU A 424 -11.13 -38.24 -3.10
CA GLU A 424 -12.11 -38.49 -4.19
C GLU A 424 -13.54 -37.98 -3.88
N ASN A 425 -13.86 -37.66 -2.62
CA ASN A 425 -15.19 -37.18 -2.23
C ASN A 425 -15.26 -35.64 -2.18
N LEU A 426 -15.78 -35.04 -3.25
CA LEU A 426 -15.96 -33.58 -3.39
C LEU A 426 -16.82 -32.95 -2.28
N ALA A 427 -17.82 -33.68 -1.77
CA ALA A 427 -18.70 -33.17 -0.71
C ALA A 427 -17.95 -33.05 0.63
N ASP A 428 -17.08 -34.01 0.93
CA ASP A 428 -16.25 -34.01 2.13
C ASP A 428 -15.20 -32.89 2.09
N ILE A 429 -14.56 -32.67 0.92
CA ILE A 429 -13.65 -31.52 0.72
C ILE A 429 -14.38 -30.21 1.00
N LYS A 430 -15.56 -30.02 0.40
CA LYS A 430 -16.34 -28.79 0.56
C LYS A 430 -16.64 -28.51 2.02
N GLN A 431 -17.12 -29.50 2.77
CA GLN A 431 -17.43 -29.35 4.18
C GLN A 431 -16.17 -29.04 5.00
N LYS A 432 -15.10 -29.83 4.85
CA LYS A 432 -13.85 -29.66 5.60
C LYS A 432 -13.19 -28.31 5.36
N VAL A 433 -13.12 -27.85 4.12
CA VAL A 433 -12.57 -26.53 3.78
C VAL A 433 -13.42 -25.43 4.42
N GLN A 434 -14.75 -25.53 4.32
CA GLN A 434 -15.66 -24.54 4.88
C GLN A 434 -15.53 -24.42 6.39
N ASP A 435 -15.48 -25.54 7.11
CA ASP A 435 -15.35 -25.53 8.56
C ASP A 435 -13.99 -24.93 8.98
N LYS A 436 -12.90 -25.30 8.29
CA LYS A 436 -11.56 -24.78 8.58
C LYS A 436 -11.44 -23.28 8.34
N TYR A 437 -11.87 -22.77 7.18
CA TYR A 437 -11.73 -21.32 6.94
C TYR A 437 -12.69 -20.50 7.80
N ARG A 438 -13.90 -20.99 8.10
CA ARG A 438 -14.85 -20.30 9.01
C ARG A 438 -14.29 -20.23 10.42
N TYR A 439 -13.69 -21.31 10.91
CA TYR A 439 -13.03 -21.32 12.21
C TYR A 439 -11.84 -20.35 12.24
N CYS A 440 -11.01 -20.35 11.19
CA CYS A 440 -9.88 -19.43 11.07
C CYS A 440 -10.34 -17.96 11.05
N GLU A 441 -11.37 -17.63 10.27
CA GLU A 441 -11.97 -16.29 10.23
C GLU A 441 -12.55 -15.89 11.60
N SER A 442 -13.24 -16.80 12.28
CA SER A 442 -13.77 -16.58 13.63
C SER A 442 -12.65 -16.27 14.63
N ARG A 443 -11.58 -17.07 14.65
CA ARG A 443 -10.42 -16.84 15.52
C ARG A 443 -9.75 -15.50 15.24
N ARG A 444 -9.70 -15.08 13.98
CA ARG A 444 -9.17 -13.76 13.59
C ARG A 444 -10.05 -12.64 14.13
N LYS A 445 -11.38 -12.75 14.00
CA LYS A 445 -12.33 -11.75 14.52
C LYS A 445 -12.20 -11.59 16.03
N VAL A 446 -12.22 -12.70 16.79
CA VAL A 446 -12.05 -12.68 18.25
C VAL A 446 -10.75 -11.98 18.67
N LEU A 447 -9.64 -12.25 17.96
CA LEU A 447 -8.36 -11.58 18.22
C LEU A 447 -8.45 -10.07 17.98
N LEU A 448 -9.01 -9.66 16.85
CA LEU A 448 -9.11 -8.25 16.47
C LEU A 448 -10.05 -7.48 17.39
N GLU A 449 -11.24 -8.04 17.68
CA GLU A 449 -12.21 -7.47 18.62
C GLU A 449 -11.60 -7.26 20.00
N HIS A 450 -10.83 -8.23 20.51
CA HIS A 450 -10.11 -8.10 21.79
C HIS A 450 -9.09 -6.95 21.77
N VAL A 451 -8.35 -6.78 20.66
CA VAL A 451 -7.40 -5.68 20.53
C VAL A 451 -8.10 -4.33 20.38
N HIS A 452 -9.19 -4.26 19.61
CA HIS A 452 -9.99 -3.04 19.42
C HIS A 452 -10.66 -2.60 20.72
N GLU A 453 -11.28 -3.51 21.47
CA GLU A 453 -11.82 -3.23 22.81
C GLU A 453 -10.73 -2.70 23.75
N GLY A 454 -9.52 -3.28 23.67
CA GLY A 454 -8.38 -2.78 24.42
C GLY A 454 -7.87 -1.41 23.97
N TYR A 455 -8.10 -1.00 22.72
CA TYR A 455 -7.84 0.38 22.30
C TYR A 455 -8.89 1.37 22.80
N GLU A 456 -10.16 0.96 22.88
CA GLU A 456 -11.24 1.81 23.41
C GLU A 456 -11.13 2.01 24.92
N LYS A 457 -10.67 0.99 25.64
CA LYS A 457 -10.53 0.98 27.10
C LYS A 457 -9.12 1.25 27.61
N ASP A 458 -8.21 1.63 26.71
CA ASP A 458 -6.79 1.94 27.00
C ASP A 458 -6.06 0.84 27.81
N TRP A 459 -6.22 -0.42 27.41
CA TRP A 459 -5.57 -1.57 28.05
C TRP A 459 -4.08 -1.73 27.68
N TRP A 460 -3.65 -1.14 26.56
CA TRP A 460 -2.36 -1.44 25.94
C TRP A 460 -1.30 -0.42 26.31
N ASP A 461 -0.32 -0.85 27.09
CA ASP A 461 0.89 -0.08 27.39
C ASP A 461 2.05 -0.49 26.45
N TYR A 462 2.88 0.47 26.06
CA TYR A 462 4.04 0.23 25.20
C TYR A 462 5.37 0.55 25.89
N ASN A 463 6.43 -0.14 25.50
CA ASN A 463 7.77 0.11 26.04
C ASN A 463 8.34 1.46 25.52
N GLU A 464 8.50 2.45 26.41
CA GLU A 464 8.87 3.85 26.11
C GLU A 464 10.20 4.06 25.34
N THR A 465 11.09 3.07 25.33
CA THR A 465 12.37 3.12 24.62
C THR A 465 12.23 2.92 23.11
N ASP A 466 11.13 2.30 22.67
CA ASP A 466 10.89 1.92 21.28
C ASP A 466 9.59 2.52 20.71
N SER A 467 8.79 3.22 21.52
CA SER A 467 7.45 3.74 21.15
C SER A 467 7.33 5.26 21.07
N LYS A 468 8.36 6.04 21.44
CA LYS A 468 8.26 7.51 21.35
C LYS A 468 8.12 7.94 19.88
N PRO A 469 7.06 8.68 19.52
CA PRO A 469 7.04 9.36 18.24
C PRO A 469 8.23 10.31 18.25
N ASN A 470 9.19 10.09 17.37
CA ASN A 470 10.25 11.05 17.17
C ASN A 470 9.54 12.37 16.81
N ALA A 471 9.66 13.40 17.65
CA ALA A 471 9.07 14.72 17.44
C ALA A 471 9.68 15.48 16.23
N MET A 472 10.25 14.74 15.28
CA MET A 472 10.84 15.17 14.01
C MET A 472 10.06 14.66 12.80
N ALA A 473 8.74 14.55 12.92
CA ALA A 473 7.84 14.60 11.77
C ALA A 473 7.13 15.97 11.69
N ARG A 474 7.84 17.06 12.02
CA ARG A 474 7.60 18.31 11.29
C ARG A 474 8.35 18.15 9.98
N LEU A 475 7.63 18.29 8.85
CA LEU A 475 8.24 18.50 7.55
C LEU A 475 9.41 19.49 7.71
N PRO A 476 10.58 19.26 7.11
CA PRO A 476 11.68 20.22 7.20
C PRO A 476 11.19 21.54 6.61
N VAL A 477 11.00 22.54 7.47
CA VAL A 477 11.06 23.94 7.06
C VAL A 477 12.53 24.17 6.76
N ILE A 478 12.86 24.25 5.48
CA ILE A 478 14.19 24.65 5.03
C ILE A 478 14.30 26.14 5.34
N GLU A 479 14.73 26.49 6.55
CA GLU A 479 15.25 27.83 6.83
C GLU A 479 16.67 27.90 6.25
N HIS A 480 16.82 28.66 5.18
CA HIS A 480 18.13 28.97 4.64
C HIS A 480 18.93 29.82 5.65
N PRO A 481 20.21 29.49 5.93
CA PRO A 481 21.04 30.33 6.78
C PRO A 481 21.31 31.66 6.07
N ALA A 482 20.97 32.76 6.74
CA ALA A 482 21.34 34.11 6.35
C ALA A 482 22.87 34.19 6.17
N ARG A 483 23.32 34.66 5.00
CA ARG A 483 24.73 34.96 4.75
C ARG A 483 25.14 36.13 5.66
N PRO A 484 26.34 36.10 6.27
CA PRO A 484 26.86 37.26 6.97
C PRO A 484 27.20 38.36 5.96
N ASN A 485 26.70 39.57 6.24
CA ASN A 485 27.17 40.81 5.62
C ASN A 485 28.64 41.00 5.98
N ASN A 486 29.53 40.89 5.00
CA ASN A 486 30.84 41.51 5.07
C ASN A 486 30.74 42.90 4.45
N ASN A 487 30.95 43.90 5.32
CA ASN A 487 31.50 45.21 4.94
C ASN A 487 32.90 45.05 4.36
#